data_AF-A0A914C5G3-F1
#
_entry.id   AF-A0A914C5G3-F1
#
_cell.length_a   1.000
_cell.length_b   1.000
_cell.length_c   1.000
_cell.angle_alpha   90.00
_cell.angle_beta   90.00
_cell.angle_gamma   90.00
#
_symmetry.space_group_name_H-M   'P 1'
#
loop_
_entity.id
_entity.type
_entity.pdbx_description
1 polymer ?
#
loop_
_entity_poly.entity_id
_entity_poly.type
_entity_poly.pdbx_seq_one_letter_code
_entity_poly.pdbx_strand_id
1 'polypeptide(L)'
;MGLVVNSYIPVVLRVPQTDKCLNCVLEIFRIAGMLTSNLHILALAIHQFVGIIYPLKYKMILTTRRQRLLVIMLWVLPILYIFVWFIADPNDGFRVPQCSLLFYNRLPFRLTVFTSFIIPLFATFALYAIILFTLLKAKAKCDHDIRKSMHHGRVKSKLKLVWTTLLILSTFTLSWGVCVLYFVLVCKEGCVFVYMRSISFHFGFLLNSTVNFLVMLKLMLNPLIYALRMRHIRASDVEADAEPTYLCPSNETYQG
;
A
#
# COMPACT_ATOMS: atom_id res chain seq x y z
N MET A 1 2.89 -6.94 16.05
CA MET A 1 4.00 -6.41 16.87
C MET A 1 3.51 -5.41 17.91
N GLY A 2 2.83 -4.31 17.55
CA GLY A 2 2.30 -3.35 18.53
C GLY A 2 1.35 -3.96 19.58
N LEU A 3 0.49 -4.91 19.21
CA LEU A 3 -0.41 -5.59 20.16
C LEU A 3 0.32 -6.51 21.16
N VAL A 4 1.41 -7.16 20.74
CA VAL A 4 2.15 -8.11 21.58
C VAL A 4 2.97 -7.34 22.62
N VAL A 5 3.63 -6.26 22.20
CA VAL A 5 4.47 -5.45 23.08
C VAL A 5 3.63 -4.56 24.00
N ASN A 6 2.56 -3.93 23.50
CA ASN A 6 1.74 -3.02 24.31
C ASN A 6 0.60 -3.70 25.10
N SER A 7 0.21 -4.94 24.80
CA SER A 7 -0.92 -5.59 25.51
C SER A 7 -0.61 -6.97 26.11
N TYR A 8 0.30 -7.77 25.53
CA TYR A 8 0.56 -9.12 26.06
C TYR A 8 1.58 -9.12 27.20
N ILE A 9 2.68 -8.38 27.06
CA ILE A 9 3.75 -8.29 28.07
C ILE A 9 3.27 -7.70 29.41
N PRO A 10 2.51 -6.58 29.48
CA PRO A 10 2.12 -6.01 30.77
C PRO A 10 1.08 -6.85 31.52
N VAL A 11 0.25 -7.62 30.81
CA VAL A 11 -0.85 -8.41 31.41
C VAL A 11 -0.38 -9.78 31.89
N VAL A 12 0.53 -10.44 31.17
CA VAL A 12 0.95 -11.82 31.46
C VAL A 12 2.24 -11.91 32.29
N LEU A 13 3.18 -10.95 32.14
CA LEU A 13 4.54 -11.09 32.70
C LEU A 13 4.82 -10.26 33.96
N ARG A 14 3.93 -9.36 34.42
CA ARG A 14 4.10 -8.52 35.63
C ARG A 14 5.50 -7.88 35.78
N VAL A 15 6.19 -7.58 34.67
CA VAL A 15 7.46 -6.85 34.67
C VAL A 15 7.14 -5.35 34.69
N PRO A 16 7.76 -4.55 35.58
CA PRO A 16 7.51 -3.11 35.66
C PRO A 16 7.81 -2.41 34.34
N GLN A 17 7.04 -1.36 34.06
CA GLN A 17 6.99 -0.60 32.81
C GLN A 17 8.32 -0.56 32.07
N THR A 18 8.34 -1.15 30.87
CA THR A 18 9.33 -0.83 29.83
C THR A 18 9.47 0.70 29.74
N ASP A 19 10.71 1.19 29.80
CA ASP A 19 11.05 2.61 29.86
C ASP A 19 10.15 3.45 28.94
N LYS A 20 9.59 4.57 29.46
CA LYS A 20 8.71 5.47 28.70
C LYS A 20 9.33 5.90 27.35
N CYS A 21 10.66 5.99 27.31
CA CYS A 21 11.43 6.28 26.10
C CYS A 21 11.36 5.17 25.04
N LEU A 22 11.33 3.89 25.44
CA LEU A 22 11.19 2.77 24.51
C LEU A 22 9.80 2.77 23.84
N ASN A 23 8.76 3.11 24.59
CA ASN A 23 7.41 3.31 24.02
C ASN A 23 7.39 4.46 22.99
N CYS A 24 8.10 5.56 23.24
CA CYS A 24 8.23 6.66 22.28
C CYS A 24 8.88 6.19 20.97
N VAL A 25 10.00 5.45 21.06
CA VAL A 25 10.70 4.91 19.89
C VAL A 25 9.79 3.96 19.10
N LEU A 26 9.05 3.08 19.77
CA LEU A 26 8.11 2.17 19.13
C LEU A 26 7.00 2.90 18.38
N GLU A 27 6.45 3.98 18.96
CA GLU A 27 5.42 4.78 18.29
C GLU A 27 5.98 5.56 17.08
N ILE A 28 7.23 6.04 17.13
CA ILE A 28 7.91 6.61 15.96
C ILE A 28 8.01 5.59 14.84
N PHE A 29 8.51 4.40 15.13
CA PHE A 29 8.63 3.34 14.13
C PHE A 29 7.27 2.90 13.59
N ARG A 30 6.23 2.89 14.42
CA ARG A 30 4.86 2.55 14.01
C ARG A 30 4.32 3.57 13.00
N ILE A 31 4.42 4.87 13.30
CA ILE A 31 3.89 5.94 12.43
C ILE A 31 4.75 6.08 11.18
N ALA A 32 6.07 6.06 11.32
CA ALA A 32 6.98 6.11 10.19
C ALA A 32 6.77 4.91 9.26
N GLY A 33 6.65 3.69 9.80
CA GLY A 33 6.38 2.48 9.02
C GLY A 33 5.04 2.53 8.27
N MET A 34 4.00 3.12 8.87
CA MET A 34 2.73 3.37 8.21
C MET A 34 2.88 4.36 7.03
N LEU A 35 3.56 5.49 7.23
CA LEU A 35 3.79 6.48 6.19
C LEU A 35 4.67 5.92 5.05
N THR A 36 5.74 5.20 5.38
CA THR A 36 6.60 4.51 4.41
C THR A 36 5.79 3.54 3.56
N SER A 37 4.89 2.77 4.17
CA SER A 37 4.00 1.85 3.43
C SER A 37 3.09 2.58 2.45
N ASN A 38 2.51 3.71 2.86
CA ASN A 38 1.65 4.54 2.00
C ASN A 38 2.42 5.12 0.80
N LEU A 39 3.61 5.67 1.07
CA LEU A 39 4.48 6.20 0.02
C LEU A 39 5.01 5.11 -0.93
N HIS A 40 5.25 3.89 -0.44
CA HIS A 40 5.58 2.75 -1.30
C HIS A 40 4.44 2.38 -2.24
N ILE A 41 3.19 2.40 -1.77
CA ILE A 41 2.02 2.16 -2.62
C ILE A 41 1.89 3.27 -3.67
N LEU A 42 2.13 4.54 -3.29
CA LEU A 42 2.17 5.65 -4.25
C LEU A 42 3.26 5.47 -5.30
N ALA A 43 4.47 5.11 -4.88
CA ALA A 43 5.57 4.85 -5.80
C ALA A 43 5.24 3.69 -6.77
N LEU A 44 4.57 2.64 -6.28
CA LEU A 44 4.09 1.54 -7.11
C LEU A 44 3.02 2.00 -8.11
N ALA A 45 2.08 2.84 -7.68
CA ALA A 45 1.05 3.41 -8.55
C ALA A 45 1.66 4.27 -9.67
N ILE A 46 2.60 5.15 -9.33
CA ILE A 46 3.34 5.98 -10.30
C ILE A 46 4.12 5.10 -11.27
N HIS A 47 4.78 4.06 -10.76
CA HIS A 47 5.54 3.12 -11.56
C HIS A 47 4.65 2.41 -12.60
N GLN A 48 3.48 1.94 -12.17
CA GLN A 48 2.50 1.33 -13.07
C GLN A 48 1.91 2.34 -14.06
N PHE A 49 1.61 3.56 -13.61
CA PHE A 49 1.12 4.64 -14.45
C PHE A 49 2.08 4.95 -15.60
N VAL A 50 3.35 5.20 -15.29
CA VAL A 50 4.39 5.50 -16.29
C VAL A 50 4.59 4.31 -17.24
N GLY A 51 4.58 3.08 -16.72
CA GLY A 51 4.74 1.87 -17.53
C GLY A 51 3.57 1.58 -18.47
N ILE A 52 2.37 2.11 -18.19
CA ILE A 52 1.17 1.93 -19.01
C ILE A 52 1.02 3.06 -20.02
N ILE A 53 1.23 4.32 -19.61
CA ILE A 53 1.03 5.48 -20.49
C ILE A 53 2.25 5.73 -21.39
N TYR A 54 3.47 5.56 -20.86
CA TYR A 54 4.71 5.90 -21.57
C TYR A 54 5.66 4.69 -21.68
N PRO A 55 5.28 3.63 -22.41
CA PRO A 55 6.08 2.40 -22.50
C PRO A 55 7.50 2.63 -23.06
N LEU A 56 7.68 3.62 -23.93
CA LEU A 56 8.99 3.98 -24.51
C LEU A 56 9.90 4.69 -23.50
N LYS A 57 9.38 5.68 -22.75
CA LYS A 57 10.14 6.38 -21.71
C LYS A 57 10.41 5.48 -20.51
N TYR A 58 9.53 4.52 -20.22
CA TYR A 58 9.70 3.56 -19.14
C TYR A 58 11.02 2.78 -19.23
N LYS A 59 11.37 2.27 -20.43
CA LYS A 59 12.62 1.51 -20.64
C LYS A 59 13.89 2.33 -20.37
N MET A 60 13.84 3.65 -20.58
CA MET A 60 14.98 4.54 -20.39
C MET A 60 15.05 5.13 -18.96
N ILE A 61 13.90 5.34 -18.31
CA ILE A 61 13.81 5.97 -16.99
C ILE A 61 14.10 4.96 -15.86
N LEU A 62 13.68 3.70 -16.03
CA LEU A 62 13.90 2.64 -15.04
C LEU A 62 15.35 2.15 -15.08
N THR A 63 16.17 2.72 -14.22
CA THR A 63 17.47 2.13 -13.87
C THR A 63 17.39 1.56 -12.46
N THR A 64 18.01 0.40 -12.25
CA THR A 64 18.05 -0.30 -10.96
C THR A 64 18.68 0.57 -9.85
N ARG A 65 19.66 1.40 -10.21
CA ARG A 65 20.29 2.37 -9.30
C ARG A 65 19.29 3.42 -8.79
N ARG A 66 18.48 4.02 -9.68
CA ARG A 66 17.45 5.01 -9.30
C ARG A 66 16.36 4.38 -8.44
N GLN A 67 15.93 3.15 -8.76
CA GLN A 67 14.94 2.44 -7.96
C GLN A 67 15.43 2.14 -6.55
N ARG A 68 16.69 1.71 -6.40
CA ARG A 68 17.31 1.48 -5.08
C ARG A 68 17.38 2.77 -4.27
N LEU A 69 17.78 3.88 -4.90
CA LEU A 69 17.81 5.19 -4.24
C LEU A 69 16.42 5.63 -3.79
N LEU A 70 15.39 5.49 -4.63
CA LEU A 70 14.01 5.82 -4.26
C LEU A 70 13.54 5.01 -3.05
N VAL A 71 13.84 3.71 -2.99
CA VAL A 71 13.48 2.88 -1.83
C VAL A 71 14.18 3.37 -0.55
N ILE A 72 15.46 3.70 -0.60
CA ILE A 72 16.18 4.23 0.56
C ILE A 72 15.56 5.55 1.03
N MET A 73 15.27 6.46 0.10
CA MET A 73 14.64 7.75 0.41
C MET A 73 13.25 7.59 1.03
N LEU A 74 12.48 6.61 0.56
CA LEU A 74 11.14 6.28 1.08
C LEU A 74 11.15 5.78 2.53
N TRP A 75 12.28 5.24 3.01
CA TRP A 75 12.45 4.84 4.41
C TRP A 75 12.98 5.97 5.28
N VAL A 76 14.00 6.69 4.79
CA VAL A 76 14.68 7.71 5.58
C VAL A 76 13.78 8.94 5.78
N LEU A 77 13.06 9.38 4.74
CA LEU A 77 12.24 10.60 4.81
C LEU A 77 11.13 10.52 5.87
N PRO A 78 10.31 9.45 5.97
CA PRO A 78 9.27 9.37 7.00
C PRO A 78 9.84 9.27 8.42
N ILE A 79 10.96 8.56 8.60
CA ILE A 79 11.62 8.44 9.90
C ILE A 79 12.12 9.81 10.37
N LEU A 80 12.86 10.53 9.50
CA LEU A 80 13.34 11.87 9.81
C LEU A 80 12.19 12.85 10.05
N TYR A 81 11.15 12.79 9.23
CA TYR A 81 9.97 13.65 9.36
C TYR A 81 9.30 13.52 10.73
N ILE A 82 9.08 12.29 11.19
CA ILE A 82 8.49 12.05 12.52
C ILE A 82 9.50 12.40 13.63
N PHE A 83 10.78 12.07 13.45
CA PHE A 83 11.81 12.36 14.45
C PHE A 83 11.97 13.87 14.72
N VAL A 84 11.88 14.72 13.70
CA VAL A 84 11.90 16.19 13.84
C VAL A 84 10.77 16.67 14.75
N TRP A 85 9.56 16.13 14.61
CA TRP A 85 8.43 16.48 15.47
C TRP A 85 8.66 16.11 16.94
N PHE A 86 9.38 15.02 17.22
CA PHE A 86 9.71 14.60 18.59
C PHE A 86 10.79 15.46 19.27
N ILE A 87 11.50 16.29 18.51
CA ILE A 87 12.56 17.20 19.01
C ILE A 87 12.11 18.67 18.93
N ALA A 88 11.11 18.99 18.10
CA ALA A 88 10.65 20.36 17.88
C ALA A 88 10.13 21.02 19.16
N ASP A 89 9.39 20.30 20.00
CA ASP A 89 8.87 20.84 21.25
C ASP A 89 9.93 20.82 22.38
N PRO A 90 10.29 21.97 22.98
CA PRO A 90 11.31 22.03 24.02
C PRO A 90 10.88 21.43 25.36
N ASN A 91 9.56 21.30 25.60
CA ASN A 91 8.99 20.88 26.88
C ASN A 91 8.42 19.45 26.87
N ASP A 92 8.62 18.68 25.79
CA ASP A 92 8.06 17.33 25.60
C ASP A 92 9.00 16.47 24.73
N GLY A 93 8.70 15.18 24.58
CA GLY A 93 9.48 14.29 23.71
C GLY A 93 10.81 13.84 24.31
N PHE A 94 11.86 13.71 23.48
CA PHE A 94 13.18 13.20 23.92
C PHE A 94 14.01 14.22 24.71
N ARG A 95 13.57 15.48 24.80
CA ARG A 95 14.29 16.53 25.53
C ARG A 95 14.06 16.48 27.05
N VAL A 96 13.01 15.79 27.50
CA VAL A 96 12.65 15.67 28.92
C VAL A 96 13.16 14.33 29.48
N PRO A 97 13.78 14.27 30.67
CA PRO A 97 14.37 13.05 31.23
C PRO A 97 13.39 11.90 31.47
N GLN A 98 12.08 12.16 31.47
CA GLN A 98 11.03 11.13 31.60
C GLN A 98 10.31 10.75 30.30
N CYS A 99 10.75 11.25 29.13
CA CYS A 99 10.15 10.97 27.82
C CYS A 99 8.60 11.01 27.82
N SER A 100 8.03 12.22 27.74
CA SER A 100 6.58 12.44 27.74
C SER A 100 5.99 12.51 26.32
N LEU A 101 4.85 11.85 26.12
CA LEU A 101 4.06 11.86 24.87
C LEU A 101 2.89 12.86 24.93
N LEU A 102 3.00 13.96 25.69
CA LEU A 102 1.89 14.89 25.85
C LEU A 102 1.57 15.63 24.54
N PHE A 103 2.61 15.96 23.77
CA PHE A 103 2.51 16.55 22.42
C PHE A 103 1.67 15.69 21.45
N TYR A 104 1.66 14.36 21.64
CA TYR A 104 0.95 13.40 20.80
C TYR A 104 -0.57 13.62 20.80
N ASN A 105 -1.09 14.12 21.92
CA ASN A 105 -2.52 14.42 22.08
C ASN A 105 -2.92 15.78 21.48
N ARG A 106 -1.94 16.63 21.13
CA ARG A 106 -2.24 17.95 20.56
C ARG A 106 -2.77 17.81 19.13
N LEU A 107 -3.82 18.56 18.83
CA LEU A 107 -4.42 18.65 17.49
C LEU A 107 -3.43 18.92 16.34
N PRO A 108 -2.44 19.85 16.43
CA PRO A 108 -1.51 20.11 15.33
C PRO A 108 -0.73 18.86 14.89
N PHE A 109 -0.25 18.04 15.84
CA PHE A 109 0.46 16.80 15.50
C PHE A 109 -0.48 15.78 14.83
N ARG A 110 -1.70 15.63 15.37
CA ARG A 110 -2.72 14.70 14.87
C ARG A 110 -3.17 15.04 13.46
N LEU A 111 -3.44 16.32 13.19
CA LEU A 111 -3.78 16.81 11.86
C LEU A 111 -2.62 16.64 10.87
N THR A 112 -1.39 16.87 11.32
CA THR A 112 -0.20 16.69 10.48
C THR A 112 -0.05 15.24 10.03
N VAL A 113 -0.21 14.27 10.94
CA VAL A 113 -0.16 12.83 10.62
C VAL A 113 -1.31 12.44 9.68
N PHE A 114 -2.53 12.91 9.94
CA PHE A 114 -3.70 12.63 9.10
C PHE A 114 -3.55 13.17 7.69
N THR A 115 -3.16 14.43 7.56
CA THR A 115 -2.93 15.08 6.25
C THR A 115 -1.82 14.37 5.47
N SER A 116 -0.72 14.01 6.14
CA SER A 116 0.40 13.27 5.54
C SER A 116 0.00 11.86 5.08
N PHE A 117 -1.03 11.26 5.69
CA PHE A 117 -1.58 9.97 5.26
C PHE A 117 -2.59 10.12 4.11
N ILE A 118 -3.49 11.09 4.21
CA ILE A 118 -4.61 11.30 3.28
C ILE A 118 -4.14 11.82 1.92
N ILE A 119 -3.18 12.76 1.87
CA ILE A 119 -2.72 13.33 0.59
C ILE A 119 -2.14 12.25 -0.35
N PRO A 120 -1.16 11.42 0.06
CA PRO A 120 -0.63 10.37 -0.81
C PRO A 120 -1.70 9.33 -1.13
N LEU A 121 -2.60 9.05 -0.19
CA LEU A 121 -3.68 8.09 -0.40
C LEU A 121 -4.62 8.51 -1.52
N PHE A 122 -5.15 9.74 -1.48
CA PHE A 122 -6.00 10.26 -2.55
C PHE A 122 -5.26 10.31 -3.89
N ALA A 123 -3.99 10.71 -3.89
CA ALA A 123 -3.15 10.68 -5.09
C ALA A 123 -3.04 9.26 -5.66
N THR A 124 -2.84 8.23 -4.82
CA THR A 124 -2.79 6.83 -5.29
C THR A 124 -4.10 6.38 -5.93
N PHE A 125 -5.24 6.67 -5.30
CA PHE A 125 -6.56 6.32 -5.83
C PHE A 125 -6.85 7.02 -7.16
N ALA A 126 -6.51 8.31 -7.26
CA ALA A 126 -6.67 9.07 -8.49
C ALA A 126 -5.82 8.48 -9.64
N LEU A 127 -4.55 8.16 -9.38
CA LEU A 127 -3.68 7.50 -10.36
C LEU A 127 -4.27 6.15 -10.81
N TYR A 128 -4.75 5.33 -9.88
CA TYR A 128 -5.36 4.04 -10.21
C TYR A 128 -6.67 4.18 -11.00
N ALA A 129 -7.50 5.16 -10.68
CA ALA A 129 -8.71 5.45 -11.44
C ALA A 129 -8.38 5.84 -12.89
N ILE A 130 -7.36 6.69 -13.11
CA ILE A 130 -6.89 7.08 -14.44
C ILE A 130 -6.35 5.86 -15.21
N ILE A 131 -5.54 5.02 -14.56
CA ILE A 131 -5.00 3.79 -15.17
C ILE A 131 -6.15 2.86 -15.58
N LEU A 132 -7.10 2.63 -14.68
CA LEU A 132 -8.22 1.72 -14.91
C LEU A 132 -9.09 2.22 -16.07
N PHE A 133 -9.44 3.51 -16.08
CA PHE A 133 -10.21 4.11 -17.16
C PHE A 133 -9.50 3.98 -18.51
N THR A 134 -8.19 4.25 -18.54
CA THR A 134 -7.37 4.12 -19.76
C THR A 134 -7.35 2.67 -20.27
N LEU A 135 -7.18 1.69 -19.38
CA LEU A 135 -7.16 0.27 -19.73
C LEU A 135 -8.53 -0.25 -20.18
N LEU A 136 -9.61 0.18 -19.53
CA LEU A 136 -10.98 -0.21 -19.92
C LEU A 136 -11.36 0.36 -21.28
N LYS A 137 -11.00 1.63 -21.56
CA LYS A 137 -11.18 2.23 -22.88
C LYS A 137 -10.38 1.50 -23.96
N ALA A 138 -9.15 1.08 -23.65
CA ALA A 138 -8.33 0.28 -24.55
C ALA A 138 -8.93 -1.12 -24.79
N LYS A 139 -9.48 -1.75 -23.75
CA LYS A 139 -10.17 -3.05 -23.85
C LYS A 139 -11.40 -2.95 -24.76
N ALA A 140 -12.27 -1.96 -24.54
CA ALA A 140 -13.49 -1.77 -25.33
C ALA A 140 -13.18 -1.57 -26.83
N LYS A 141 -12.10 -0.83 -27.15
CA LYS A 141 -11.64 -0.67 -28.54
C LYS A 141 -11.11 -1.97 -29.15
N CYS A 142 -10.45 -2.82 -28.37
CA CYS A 142 -9.91 -4.09 -28.86
C CYS A 142 -10.99 -5.17 -29.00
N ASP A 143 -12.06 -5.12 -28.21
CA ASP A 143 -13.17 -6.09 -28.26
C ASP A 143 -13.95 -5.98 -29.59
N HIS A 144 -13.98 -4.77 -30.16
CA HIS A 144 -14.59 -4.49 -31.45
C HIS A 144 -13.73 -4.98 -32.65
N ASP A 145 -12.44 -5.27 -32.42
CA ASP A 145 -11.47 -5.75 -33.40
C ASP A 145 -11.09 -7.21 -33.09
N ILE A 146 -11.89 -8.17 -33.59
CA ILE A 146 -11.71 -9.64 -33.40
C ILE A 146 -10.27 -10.11 -33.76
N ARG A 147 -9.54 -9.35 -34.59
CA ARG A 147 -8.25 -9.74 -35.18
C ARG A 147 -7.00 -9.50 -34.30
N LYS A 148 -7.13 -8.94 -33.08
CA LYS A 148 -5.98 -8.59 -32.22
C LYS A 148 -5.88 -9.41 -30.93
N SER A 149 -5.79 -10.74 -31.03
CA SER A 149 -5.68 -11.64 -29.86
C SER A 149 -4.47 -11.31 -28.95
N MET A 150 -3.31 -10.97 -29.54
CA MET A 150 -2.09 -10.63 -28.78
C MET A 150 -2.24 -9.34 -27.94
N HIS A 151 -2.93 -8.33 -28.46
CA HIS A 151 -3.17 -7.07 -27.72
C HIS A 151 -4.18 -7.28 -26.59
N HIS A 152 -5.20 -8.11 -26.83
CA HIS A 152 -6.21 -8.45 -25.83
C HIS A 152 -5.60 -9.17 -24.61
N GLY A 153 -4.69 -10.13 -24.83
CA GLY A 153 -3.95 -10.81 -23.75
C GLY A 153 -3.07 -9.87 -22.92
N ARG A 154 -2.37 -8.94 -23.58
CA ARG A 154 -1.54 -7.92 -22.90
C ARG A 154 -2.37 -6.98 -22.03
N VAL A 155 -3.51 -6.48 -22.53
CA VAL A 155 -4.41 -5.60 -21.77
C VAL A 155 -5.01 -6.33 -20.56
N LYS A 156 -5.47 -7.59 -20.73
CA LYS A 156 -5.97 -8.42 -19.62
C LYS A 156 -4.92 -8.63 -18.52
N SER A 157 -3.66 -8.90 -18.90
CA SER A 157 -2.56 -9.09 -17.95
C SER A 157 -2.26 -7.80 -17.15
N LYS A 158 -2.26 -6.64 -17.82
CA LYS A 158 -2.08 -5.33 -17.18
C LYS A 158 -3.25 -4.99 -16.24
N LEU A 159 -4.48 -5.27 -16.67
CA LEU A 159 -5.68 -5.06 -15.86
C LEU A 159 -5.64 -5.92 -14.59
N LYS A 160 -5.21 -7.19 -14.69
CA LYS A 160 -5.03 -8.08 -13.55
C LYS A 160 -4.00 -7.53 -12.55
N LEU A 161 -2.86 -7.00 -13.03
CA LEU A 161 -1.85 -6.37 -12.18
C LEU A 161 -2.39 -5.13 -11.44
N VAL A 162 -3.22 -4.32 -12.10
CA VAL A 162 -3.82 -3.12 -11.48
C VAL A 162 -4.85 -3.51 -10.42
N TRP A 163 -5.69 -4.51 -10.69
CA TRP A 163 -6.67 -5.02 -9.74
C TRP A 163 -6.04 -5.55 -8.46
N THR A 164 -4.93 -6.30 -8.57
CA THR A 164 -4.24 -6.81 -7.37
C THR A 164 -3.69 -5.67 -6.51
N THR A 165 -3.13 -4.63 -7.12
CA THR A 165 -2.65 -3.48 -6.36
C THR A 165 -3.76 -2.60 -5.81
N LEU A 166 -4.90 -2.50 -6.50
CA LEU A 166 -6.08 -1.82 -6.00
C LEU A 166 -6.65 -2.54 -4.76
N LEU A 167 -6.67 -3.89 -4.75
CA LEU A 167 -6.98 -4.67 -3.56
C LEU A 167 -5.99 -4.43 -2.41
N ILE A 168 -4.68 -4.34 -2.71
CA ILE A 168 -3.64 -4.02 -1.72
C ILE A 168 -3.88 -2.63 -1.11
N LEU A 169 -4.22 -1.64 -1.94
CA LEU A 169 -4.52 -0.27 -1.52
C LEU A 169 -5.80 -0.20 -0.66
N SER A 170 -6.90 -0.83 -1.10
CA SER A 170 -8.15 -0.84 -0.33
C SER A 170 -7.98 -1.48 1.04
N THR A 171 -7.31 -2.64 1.11
CA THR A 171 -7.04 -3.31 2.40
C THR A 171 -6.14 -2.48 3.32
N PHE A 172 -5.11 -1.82 2.78
CA PHE A 172 -4.24 -0.92 3.54
C PHE A 172 -5.02 0.31 4.07
N THR A 173 -5.91 0.86 3.26
CA THR A 173 -6.77 1.99 3.62
C THR A 173 -7.74 1.61 4.72
N LEU A 174 -8.36 0.44 4.64
CA LEU A 174 -9.25 -0.05 5.69
C LEU A 174 -8.48 -0.34 7.00
N SER A 175 -7.25 -0.86 6.91
CA SER A 175 -6.46 -1.18 8.10
C SER A 175 -5.97 0.07 8.83
N TRP A 176 -5.28 0.95 8.11
CA TRP A 176 -4.61 2.10 8.70
C TRP A 176 -5.47 3.35 8.67
N GLY A 177 -6.29 3.53 7.63
CA GLY A 177 -7.19 4.68 7.52
C GLY A 177 -8.19 4.75 8.66
N VAL A 178 -8.76 3.61 9.10
CA VAL A 178 -9.64 3.60 10.28
C VAL A 178 -8.88 3.96 11.56
N CYS A 179 -7.63 3.50 11.71
CA CYS A 179 -6.79 3.84 12.86
C CYS A 179 -6.43 5.34 12.88
N VAL A 180 -6.04 5.91 11.74
CA VAL A 180 -5.70 7.34 11.61
C VAL A 180 -6.96 8.20 11.79
N LEU A 181 -8.10 7.78 11.26
CA LEU A 181 -9.37 8.46 11.43
C LEU A 181 -9.80 8.48 12.90
N TYR A 182 -9.72 7.33 13.59
CA TYR A 182 -9.92 7.27 15.04
C TYR A 182 -8.95 8.18 15.79
N PHE A 183 -7.68 8.15 15.40
CA PHE A 183 -6.64 8.97 16.00
C PHE A 183 -6.90 10.47 15.88
N VAL A 184 -7.64 10.96 14.88
CA VAL A 184 -8.05 12.38 14.76
C VAL A 184 -9.41 12.68 15.40
N LEU A 185 -10.37 11.76 15.28
CA LEU A 185 -11.74 11.99 15.73
C LEU A 185 -11.90 11.92 17.26
N VAL A 186 -11.11 11.08 17.93
CA VAL A 186 -11.27 10.81 19.37
C VAL A 186 -10.19 11.50 20.18
N CYS A 187 -10.57 12.40 21.08
CA CYS A 187 -9.62 12.99 22.02
C CYS A 187 -10.21 13.34 23.38
N LYS A 188 -9.32 13.75 24.29
CA LYS A 188 -9.64 14.06 25.68
C LYS A 188 -10.41 15.39 25.81
N GLU A 189 -10.04 16.41 25.05
CA GLU A 189 -10.62 17.76 25.11
C GLU A 189 -10.69 18.39 23.70
N GLY A 190 -11.86 18.93 23.31
CA GLY A 190 -12.01 19.76 22.09
C GLY A 190 -12.22 19.04 20.75
N CYS A 191 -12.51 17.72 20.71
CA CYS A 191 -12.84 17.01 19.47
C CYS A 191 -14.33 16.69 19.32
N VAL A 192 -14.74 16.33 18.09
CA VAL A 192 -16.09 15.87 17.75
C VAL A 192 -16.53 14.67 18.61
N PHE A 193 -15.61 13.75 18.94
CA PHE A 193 -15.87 12.62 19.84
C PHE A 193 -14.96 12.66 21.08
N VAL A 194 -15.56 12.78 22.26
CA VAL A 194 -14.85 12.78 23.55
C VAL A 194 -14.64 11.34 24.04
N TYR A 195 -13.39 10.98 24.32
CA TYR A 195 -12.99 9.68 24.87
C TYR A 195 -13.69 9.42 26.22
N MET A 196 -14.20 8.21 26.45
CA MET A 196 -15.01 7.78 27.62
C MET A 196 -16.50 8.21 27.67
N ARG A 197 -17.02 9.00 26.72
CA ARG A 197 -18.47 9.35 26.68
C ARG A 197 -19.28 8.70 25.55
N SER A 198 -18.65 8.36 24.42
CA SER A 198 -19.40 7.94 23.20
C SER A 198 -18.88 6.69 22.49
N ILE A 199 -17.66 6.20 22.76
CA ILE A 199 -17.07 5.07 22.02
C ILE A 199 -16.50 4.05 22.99
N SER A 200 -17.00 2.81 22.90
CA SER A 200 -16.63 1.70 23.78
C SER A 200 -15.29 1.08 23.41
N PHE A 201 -14.55 0.60 24.42
CA PHE A 201 -13.32 -0.21 24.26
C PHE A 201 -13.50 -1.37 23.26
N HIS A 202 -14.70 -1.97 23.27
CA HIS A 202 -15.09 -3.05 22.36
C HIS A 202 -15.06 -2.64 20.88
N PHE A 203 -15.40 -1.40 20.54
CA PHE A 203 -15.38 -0.93 19.16
C PHE A 203 -13.94 -0.80 18.62
N GLY A 204 -13.00 -0.32 19.45
CA GLY A 204 -11.58 -0.27 19.11
C GLY A 204 -10.93 -1.65 18.99
N PHE A 205 -11.36 -2.61 19.81
CA PHE A 205 -10.96 -4.01 19.71
C PHE A 205 -11.53 -4.69 18.46
N LEU A 206 -12.83 -4.49 18.16
CA LEU A 206 -13.49 -4.99 16.96
C LEU A 206 -12.80 -4.48 15.70
N LEU A 207 -12.54 -3.17 15.62
CA LEU A 207 -11.82 -2.59 14.50
C LEU A 207 -10.44 -3.22 14.32
N ASN A 208 -9.63 -3.34 15.38
CA ASN A 208 -8.34 -4.02 15.30
C ASN A 208 -8.44 -5.49 14.87
N SER A 209 -9.48 -6.19 15.32
CA SER A 209 -9.70 -7.60 14.99
C SER A 209 -10.11 -7.78 13.53
N THR A 210 -11.05 -6.98 13.04
CA THR A 210 -11.48 -6.94 11.63
C THR A 210 -10.32 -6.58 10.72
N VAL A 211 -9.47 -5.64 11.13
CA VAL A 211 -8.26 -5.24 10.40
C VAL A 211 -7.25 -6.38 10.31
N ASN A 212 -6.96 -7.08 11.41
CA ASN A 212 -6.05 -8.23 11.41
C ASN A 212 -6.60 -9.40 10.57
N PHE A 213 -7.92 -9.62 10.60
CA PHE A 213 -8.58 -10.62 9.76
C PHE A 213 -8.45 -10.29 8.27
N LEU A 214 -8.67 -9.03 7.88
CA LEU A 214 -8.50 -8.56 6.51
C LEU A 214 -7.03 -8.67 6.03
N VAL A 215 -6.06 -8.47 6.93
CA VAL A 215 -4.64 -8.68 6.65
C VAL A 215 -4.32 -10.17 6.44
N MET A 216 -4.89 -11.06 7.25
CA MET A 216 -4.76 -12.51 7.03
C MET A 216 -5.39 -12.96 5.71
N LEU A 217 -6.58 -12.44 5.39
CA LEU A 217 -7.23 -12.71 4.11
C LEU A 217 -6.37 -12.22 2.92
N LYS A 218 -5.73 -11.06 3.07
CA LYS A 218 -4.78 -10.50 2.10
C LYS A 218 -3.54 -11.39 1.91
N LEU A 219 -3.00 -11.95 2.99
CA LEU A 219 -1.86 -12.87 2.93
C LEU A 219 -2.21 -14.19 2.24
N MET A 220 -3.46 -14.64 2.32
CA MET A 220 -3.92 -15.85 1.62
C MET A 220 -4.21 -15.60 0.13
N LEU A 221 -4.76 -14.44 -0.21
CA LEU A 221 -5.08 -14.09 -1.61
C LEU A 221 -3.83 -13.89 -2.46
N ASN A 222 -2.75 -13.36 -1.89
CA ASN A 222 -1.51 -13.10 -2.62
C ASN A 222 -0.91 -14.38 -3.27
N PRO A 223 -0.59 -15.46 -2.54
CA PRO A 223 -0.12 -16.73 -3.14
C PRO A 223 -1.13 -17.37 -4.08
N LEU A 224 -2.43 -17.29 -3.79
CA LEU A 224 -3.49 -17.84 -4.65
C LEU A 224 -3.53 -17.15 -6.01
N ILE A 225 -3.40 -15.82 -6.03
CA ILE A 225 -3.32 -15.02 -7.26
C ILE A 225 -2.06 -15.37 -8.06
N TYR A 226 -0.90 -15.55 -7.39
CA TYR A 226 0.35 -15.93 -8.04
C TYR A 226 0.33 -17.39 -8.53
N ALA A 227 -0.24 -18.33 -7.77
CA ALA A 227 -0.38 -19.73 -8.16
C ALA A 227 -1.31 -19.88 -9.37
N LEU A 228 -2.44 -19.16 -9.39
CA LEU A 228 -3.34 -19.12 -10.55
C LEU A 228 -2.68 -18.43 -11.76
N ARG A 229 -1.78 -17.47 -11.53
CA ARG A 229 -1.00 -16.82 -12.60
C ARG A 229 0.06 -17.75 -13.20
N MET A 230 0.80 -18.50 -12.37
CA MET A 230 1.79 -19.49 -12.83
C MET A 230 1.13 -20.62 -13.61
N ARG A 231 -0.04 -21.10 -13.17
CA ARG A 231 -0.82 -22.11 -13.89
C ARG A 231 -1.28 -21.63 -15.27
N HIS A 232 -1.72 -20.38 -15.38
CA HIS A 232 -2.14 -19.83 -16.67
C HIS A 232 -0.95 -19.58 -17.61
N ILE A 233 0.20 -19.10 -17.10
CA ILE A 233 1.41 -18.95 -17.94
C ILE A 233 1.85 -20.32 -18.47
N ARG A 234 1.91 -21.32 -17.60
CA ARG A 234 2.27 -22.69 -17.99
C ARG A 234 1.23 -23.30 -18.95
N ALA A 235 -0.06 -23.01 -18.79
CA ALA A 235 -1.09 -23.43 -19.73
C ALA A 235 -0.96 -22.73 -21.09
N SER A 236 -0.61 -21.44 -21.11
CA SER A 236 -0.38 -20.70 -22.36
C SER A 236 0.90 -21.14 -23.09
N ASP A 237 1.95 -21.55 -22.36
CA ASP A 237 3.16 -22.13 -22.95
C ASP A 237 2.89 -23.56 -23.47
N VAL A 238 2.09 -24.36 -22.75
CA VAL A 238 1.67 -25.71 -23.21
C VAL A 238 0.72 -25.64 -24.41
N GLU A 239 -0.17 -24.65 -24.50
CA GLU A 239 -1.01 -24.44 -25.68
C GLU A 239 -0.19 -23.97 -26.89
N ALA A 240 0.89 -23.20 -26.66
CA ALA A 240 1.82 -22.78 -27.72
C ALA A 240 2.70 -23.94 -28.24
N ASP A 241 2.98 -24.95 -27.42
CA ASP A 241 3.66 -26.19 -27.84
C ASP A 241 2.68 -27.26 -28.39
N ALA A 242 1.37 -27.10 -28.17
CA ALA A 242 0.34 -28.04 -28.63
C ALA A 242 -0.30 -27.65 -29.97
N GLU A 243 0.00 -26.46 -30.52
CA GLU A 243 -0.33 -26.11 -31.90
C GLU A 243 0.80 -26.65 -32.81
N PRO A 244 0.58 -27.72 -33.57
CA PRO A 244 1.61 -28.24 -34.46
C PRO A 244 1.92 -27.16 -35.50
N THR A 245 3.22 -26.89 -35.64
CA THR A 245 3.80 -26.04 -36.68
C THR A 245 3.34 -26.52 -38.06
N TYR A 246 2.23 -25.98 -38.54
CA TYR A 246 1.78 -26.11 -39.91
C TYR A 246 1.42 -24.73 -40.46
N LEU A 247 1.81 -24.54 -41.73
CA LEU A 247 1.68 -23.40 -42.64
C LEU A 247 2.84 -22.38 -42.63
N CYS A 248 3.67 -22.26 -43.68
CA CYS A 248 3.69 -22.93 -44.99
C CYS A 248 5.05 -22.71 -45.70
N PRO A 249 5.59 -23.69 -46.44
CA PRO A 249 6.49 -23.42 -47.56
C PRO A 249 5.68 -22.89 -48.75
N SER A 250 6.27 -21.96 -49.47
CA SER A 250 5.77 -21.36 -50.72
C SER A 250 5.71 -22.41 -51.83
N ASN A 251 4.53 -22.67 -52.37
CA ASN A 251 4.36 -23.35 -53.66
C ASN A 251 4.07 -22.30 -54.73
N GLU A 252 5.10 -21.94 -55.51
CA GLU A 252 4.93 -21.28 -56.80
C GLU A 252 4.70 -22.37 -57.85
N THR A 253 3.48 -22.44 -58.37
CA THR A 253 3.18 -23.08 -59.65
C THR A 253 2.57 -22.02 -60.55
N TYR A 254 3.38 -21.49 -61.47
CA TYR A 254 2.92 -20.82 -62.68
C TYR A 254 3.15 -21.78 -63.85
N GLN A 255 2.05 -22.26 -64.45
CA GLN A 255 2.00 -22.74 -65.83
C GLN A 255 1.33 -21.64 -66.65
N GLY A 256 1.98 -21.26 -67.75
CA GLY A 256 1.57 -20.26 -68.73
C GLY A 256 2.76 -19.89 -69.59
#